data_AF-A0A964XHV8-F1
#
_entry.id   AF-A0A964XHV8-F1
#
_cell.length_a   1.000
_cell.length_b   1.000
_cell.length_c   1.000
_cell.angle_alpha   90.00
_cell.angle_beta   90.00
_cell.angle_gamma   90.00
#
_symmetry.space_group_name_H-M   'P 1'
#
loop_
_entity.id
_entity.type
_entity.pdbx_description
1 polymer ?
#
loop_
_entity_poly.entity_id
_entity_poly.type
_entity_poly.pdbx_seq_one_letter_code
_entity_poly.pdbx_strand_id
1 'polypeptide(L)'
;MAGAQVALFYFSWHYGRGIRDFLRTWGNLVWFFWHFFAIPLMARTLFMAFRRIETSSRPGFHPDDMAGNLIVNVLMRLLGFFLKMLLILIGLSAILATLLLGGALFLFWLVAPVALVLMLVLGLLYLLF
;
A
#
# COMPACT_ATOMS: atom_id res chain seq x y z
N MET A 1 -30.00 24.08 -25.49
CA MET A 1 -28.59 24.13 -25.94
C MET A 1 -27.59 23.98 -24.79
N ALA A 2 -27.89 24.44 -23.56
CA ALA A 2 -26.97 24.31 -22.42
C ALA A 2 -26.62 22.86 -22.02
N GLY A 3 -27.57 21.92 -22.05
CA GLY A 3 -27.34 20.53 -21.61
C GLY A 3 -26.29 19.76 -22.45
N ALA A 4 -26.27 19.96 -23.76
CA ALA A 4 -25.30 19.31 -24.65
C ALA A 4 -23.86 19.79 -24.40
N GLN A 5 -23.71 21.08 -24.07
CA GLN A 5 -22.40 21.66 -23.74
C GLN A 5 -21.85 21.10 -22.42
N VAL A 6 -22.72 20.94 -21.41
CA VAL A 6 -22.33 20.34 -20.13
C VAL A 6 -21.90 18.89 -20.30
N ALA A 7 -22.62 18.11 -21.12
CA ALA A 7 -22.24 16.73 -21.42
C ALA A 7 -20.85 16.65 -22.08
N LEU A 8 -20.61 17.41 -23.14
CA LEU A 8 -19.30 17.43 -23.82
C LEU A 8 -18.16 17.87 -22.89
N PHE A 9 -18.41 18.85 -22.02
CA PHE A 9 -17.45 19.26 -21.01
C PHE A 9 -17.17 18.14 -20.01
N TYR A 10 -18.20 17.45 -19.54
CA TYR A 10 -18.04 16.30 -18.63
C TYR A 10 -17.23 15.18 -19.29
N PHE A 11 -17.55 14.77 -20.51
CA PHE A 11 -16.82 13.72 -21.23
C PHE A 11 -15.34 14.11 -21.46
N SER A 12 -15.07 15.35 -21.87
CA SER A 12 -13.70 15.82 -22.06
C SER A 12 -12.90 15.92 -20.75
N TRP A 13 -13.56 16.29 -19.64
CA TRP A 13 -12.95 16.24 -18.32
C TRP A 13 -12.69 14.79 -17.87
N HIS A 14 -13.70 13.92 -17.97
CA HIS A 14 -13.68 12.54 -17.48
C HIS A 14 -12.54 11.73 -18.11
N TYR A 15 -12.41 11.80 -19.43
CA TYR A 15 -11.38 11.10 -20.19
C TYR A 15 -10.08 11.89 -20.39
N GLY A 16 -9.99 13.10 -19.84
CA GLY A 16 -8.80 13.94 -19.91
C GLY A 16 -8.19 14.16 -18.54
N ARG A 17 -8.66 15.22 -17.87
CA ARG A 17 -8.12 15.65 -16.56
C ARG A 17 -8.46 14.65 -15.45
N GLY A 18 -9.66 14.09 -15.46
CA GLY A 18 -10.12 13.10 -14.47
C GLY A 18 -9.21 11.86 -14.42
N ILE A 19 -8.88 11.28 -15.57
CA ILE A 19 -7.91 10.17 -15.64
C ILE A 19 -6.57 10.56 -15.03
N ARG A 20 -6.04 11.73 -15.38
CA ARG A 20 -4.74 12.19 -14.87
C ARG A 20 -4.75 12.36 -13.36
N ASP A 21 -5.79 12.99 -12.82
CA ASP A 21 -5.93 13.23 -11.39
C ASP A 21 -6.13 11.93 -10.61
N PHE A 22 -6.90 10.98 -11.18
CA PHE A 22 -7.04 9.63 -10.64
C PHE A 22 -5.69 8.91 -10.56
N LEU A 23 -4.96 8.80 -11.69
CA LEU A 23 -3.69 8.10 -11.75
C LEU A 23 -2.65 8.75 -10.83
N ARG A 24 -2.63 10.09 -10.73
CA ARG A 24 -1.77 10.82 -9.80
C ARG A 24 -2.09 10.47 -8.36
N THR A 25 -3.37 10.49 -7.99
CA THR A 25 -3.81 10.17 -6.61
C THR A 25 -3.51 8.72 -6.27
N TRP A 26 -3.77 7.80 -7.20
CA TRP A 26 -3.48 6.39 -7.03
C TRP A 26 -1.98 6.12 -6.87
N GLY A 27 -1.13 6.74 -7.70
CA GLY A 27 0.33 6.68 -7.55
C GLY A 27 0.81 7.28 -6.22
N ASN A 28 0.20 8.38 -5.76
CA ASN A 28 0.52 8.98 -4.46
C ASN A 28 0.17 8.05 -3.28
N LEU A 29 -0.92 7.27 -3.37
CA LEU A 29 -1.27 6.28 -2.33
C LEU A 29 -0.27 5.14 -2.28
N VAL A 30 0.17 4.63 -3.43
CA VAL A 30 1.24 3.61 -3.49
C VAL A 30 2.54 4.16 -2.90
N TRP A 31 2.92 5.38 -3.29
CA TRP A 31 4.08 6.07 -2.73
C TRP A 31 3.94 6.28 -1.22
N PHE A 32 2.76 6.66 -0.73
CA PHE A 32 2.48 6.84 0.69
C PHE A 32 2.72 5.54 1.46
N PHE A 33 2.14 4.41 1.03
CA PHE A 33 2.33 3.13 1.74
C PHE A 33 3.79 2.67 1.73
N TRP A 34 4.51 2.89 0.62
CA TRP A 34 5.93 2.59 0.53
C TRP A 34 6.76 3.33 1.60
N HIS A 35 6.44 4.61 1.86
CA HIS A 35 7.14 5.45 2.83
C HIS A 35 6.62 5.26 4.27
N PHE A 36 5.31 5.13 4.45
CA PHE A 36 4.66 4.97 5.74
C PHE A 36 5.14 3.71 6.46
N PHE A 37 5.25 2.58 5.75
CA PHE A 37 5.80 1.34 6.30
C PHE A 37 7.34 1.30 6.29
N ALA A 38 8.01 2.34 5.78
CA ALA A 38 9.46 2.44 5.65
C ALA A 38 10.09 1.15 5.06
N ILE A 39 9.45 0.57 4.04
CA ILE A 39 9.79 -0.76 3.51
C ILE A 39 11.28 -0.89 3.17
N PRO A 40 11.92 0.07 2.47
CA PRO A 40 13.36 -0.02 2.16
C PRO A 40 14.24 -0.05 3.40
N LEU A 41 13.91 0.75 4.42
CA LEU A 41 14.69 0.85 5.65
C LEU A 41 14.53 -0.41 6.51
N MET A 42 13.30 -0.91 6.64
CA MET A 42 13.00 -2.16 7.33
C MET A 42 13.75 -3.33 6.68
N ALA A 43 13.74 -3.40 5.34
CA ALA A 43 14.45 -4.45 4.59
C ALA A 43 15.98 -4.39 4.78
N ARG A 44 16.58 -3.20 4.74
CA ARG A 44 18.03 -3.03 4.97
C ARG A 44 18.46 -3.38 6.39
N THR A 45 17.57 -3.20 7.36
CA THR A 45 17.87 -3.42 8.78
C THR A 45 17.30 -4.74 9.32
N LEU A 46 16.82 -5.64 8.45
CA LEU A 46 16.21 -6.93 8.83
C LEU A 46 17.07 -7.74 9.81
N PHE A 47 18.39 -7.76 9.61
CA PHE A 47 19.32 -8.52 10.44
C PHE A 47 20.06 -7.68 11.49
N MET A 48 19.76 -6.38 11.59
CA MET A 48 20.32 -5.54 12.65
C MET A 48 19.63 -5.83 13.98
N ALA A 49 20.41 -5.96 15.06
CA ALA A 49 19.89 -6.17 16.40
C ALA A 49 18.91 -5.05 16.80
N PHE A 50 17.72 -5.43 17.29
CA PHE A 50 16.66 -4.46 17.64
C PHE A 50 17.07 -3.52 18.77
N ARG A 51 17.76 -4.06 19.78
CA ARG A 51 18.32 -3.30 20.89
C ARG A 51 19.63 -3.96 21.27
N ARG A 52 20.72 -3.20 21.26
CA ARG A 52 22.02 -3.65 21.75
C ARG A 52 21.98 -3.48 23.27
N ILE A 53 21.76 -4.59 23.98
CA ILE A 53 21.85 -4.58 25.44
C ILE A 53 23.32 -4.79 25.76
N GLU A 54 23.99 -3.74 26.24
CA GLU A 54 25.34 -3.86 26.79
C GLU A 54 25.21 -4.44 28.20
N THR A 55 25.14 -5.76 28.29
CA THR A 55 25.32 -6.43 29.58
C THR A 55 26.75 -6.17 30.01
N SER A 56 26.92 -5.51 31.16
CA SER A 56 28.24 -5.25 31.75
C SER A 56 28.90 -6.60 32.10
N SER A 57 29.67 -7.17 31.16
CA SER A 57 30.49 -8.34 31.46
C SER A 57 31.52 -7.98 32.52
N ARG A 58 31.66 -8.84 33.53
CA ARG A 58 32.74 -8.70 34.51
C ARG A 58 34.09 -8.81 33.80
N PRO A 59 35.13 -8.04 34.19
CA PRO A 59 36.47 -8.20 33.64
C PRO A 59 37.00 -9.61 33.93
N GLY A 60 37.23 -10.42 32.89
CA GLY A 60 37.69 -11.81 33.03
C GLY A 60 37.03 -12.76 32.04
N PHE A 61 37.55 -13.99 31.90
CA PHE A 61 36.95 -15.02 31.06
C PHE A 61 35.89 -15.79 31.86
N HIS A 62 34.64 -15.35 31.76
CA HIS A 62 33.48 -15.99 32.40
C HIS A 62 32.58 -16.61 31.32
N PRO A 63 32.69 -17.92 31.04
CA PRO A 63 31.93 -18.58 29.98
C PRO A 63 30.41 -18.50 30.19
N ASP A 64 29.96 -18.43 31.45
CA ASP A 64 28.55 -18.30 31.82
C ASP A 64 27.96 -16.96 31.36
N ASP A 65 28.71 -15.86 31.56
CA ASP A 65 28.33 -14.50 31.12
C ASP A 65 28.34 -14.40 29.58
N MET A 66 29.28 -15.07 28.92
CA MET A 66 29.36 -15.10 27.45
C MET A 66 28.17 -15.83 26.82
N ALA A 67 27.78 -16.98 27.37
CA ALA A 67 26.63 -17.75 26.90
C ALA A 67 25.31 -16.97 27.09
N GLY A 68 25.12 -16.34 28.26
CA GLY A 68 23.96 -15.49 28.52
C GLY A 68 23.85 -14.32 27.53
N ASN A 69 24.95 -13.61 27.29
CA ASN A 69 25.00 -12.49 26.35
C ASN A 69 24.75 -12.92 24.89
N LEU A 70 25.23 -14.11 24.50
CA LEU A 70 24.97 -14.66 23.18
C LEU A 70 23.48 -14.95 23.00
N ILE A 71 22.85 -15.62 23.97
CA ILE A 71 21.41 -15.95 23.93
C ILE A 71 20.58 -14.67 23.84
N VAL A 72 20.85 -13.67 24.69
CA VAL A 72 20.13 -12.39 24.67
C VAL A 72 20.29 -11.70 23.30
N ASN A 73 21.50 -11.62 22.77
CA ASN A 73 21.73 -10.99 21.46
C ASN A 73 21.01 -11.72 20.31
N VAL A 74 21.00 -13.06 20.34
CA VAL A 74 20.28 -13.87 19.35
C VAL A 74 18.78 -13.62 19.45
N LEU A 75 18.21 -13.65 20.66
CA LEU A 75 16.79 -13.37 20.88
C LEU A 75 16.39 -11.97 20.42
N MET A 76 17.22 -10.94 20.72
CA MET A 76 16.95 -9.56 20.29
C MET A 76 17.03 -9.38 18.77
N ARG A 77 17.89 -10.15 18.08
CA ARG A 77 17.94 -10.19 16.62
C ARG A 77 16.72 -10.89 16.03
N LEU A 78 16.32 -12.03 16.59
CA LEU A 78 15.13 -12.76 16.14
C LEU A 78 13.86 -11.94 16.33
N LEU A 79 13.67 -11.32 17.50
CA LEU A 79 12.53 -10.45 17.76
C LEU A 79 12.47 -9.29 16.77
N GLY A 80 13.61 -8.60 16.56
CA GLY A 80 13.71 -7.54 15.57
C GLY A 80 13.37 -8.01 14.16
N PHE A 81 13.90 -9.17 13.76
CA PHE A 81 13.65 -9.79 12.47
C PHE A 81 12.16 -10.07 12.27
N PHE A 82 11.48 -10.75 13.22
CA PHE A 82 10.07 -11.08 13.09
C PHE A 82 9.17 -9.84 13.05
N LEU A 83 9.42 -8.84 13.90
CA LEU A 83 8.66 -7.58 13.88
C LEU A 83 8.82 -6.84 12.56
N LYS A 84 10.06 -6.71 12.07
CA LYS A 84 10.34 -6.04 10.77
C LYS A 84 9.75 -6.81 9.61
N MET A 85 9.86 -8.14 9.60
CA MET A 85 9.25 -8.99 8.58
C MET A 85 7.74 -8.81 8.55
N LEU A 86 7.07 -8.82 9.71
CA LEU A 86 5.63 -8.59 9.79
C LEU A 86 5.25 -7.22 9.22
N LEU A 87 5.96 -6.16 9.58
CA LEU A 87 5.71 -4.80 9.06
C LEU A 87 5.93 -4.71 7.54
N ILE A 88 6.96 -5.37 7.01
CA ILE A 88 7.21 -5.43 5.56
C ILE A 88 6.06 -6.17 4.87
N LEU A 89 5.62 -7.31 5.40
CA LEU A 89 4.52 -8.08 4.82
C LEU A 89 3.20 -7.30 4.81
N ILE A 90 2.88 -6.60 5.91
CA ILE A 90 1.70 -5.73 5.99
C ILE A 90 1.82 -4.55 5.01
N GLY A 91 3.01 -3.94 4.90
CA GLY A 91 3.22 -2.84 3.95
C GLY A 91 3.08 -3.28 2.50
N LEU A 92 3.63 -4.44 2.14
CA LEU A 92 3.50 -5.01 0.80
C LEU A 92 2.06 -5.42 0.49
N SER A 93 1.32 -5.98 1.46
CA SER A 93 -0.08 -6.34 1.25
C SER A 93 -0.96 -5.09 1.08
N ALA A 94 -0.70 -4.01 1.82
CA ALA A 94 -1.38 -2.73 1.65
C ALA A 94 -1.12 -2.11 0.26
N ILE A 95 0.12 -2.18 -0.24
CA ILE A 95 0.45 -1.74 -1.60
C ILE A 95 -0.27 -2.59 -2.64
N LEU A 96 -0.24 -3.92 -2.49
CA LEU A 96 -0.92 -4.83 -3.39
C LEU A 96 -2.44 -4.56 -3.43
N ALA A 97 -3.07 -4.41 -2.27
CA ALA A 97 -4.48 -4.06 -2.17
C ALA A 97 -4.78 -2.71 -2.85
N THR A 98 -3.92 -1.71 -2.67
CA THR A 98 -4.05 -0.40 -3.33
C THR A 98 -3.94 -0.52 -4.84
N LEU A 99 -3.05 -1.36 -5.36
CA LEU A 99 -2.92 -1.61 -6.79
C LEU A 99 -4.15 -2.32 -7.36
N LEU A 100 -4.64 -3.36 -6.69
CA LEU A 100 -5.79 -4.12 -7.15
C LEU A 100 -7.09 -3.29 -7.10
N LEU A 101 -7.37 -2.68 -5.95
CA LEU A 101 -8.56 -1.86 -5.75
C LEU A 101 -8.52 -0.58 -6.61
N GLY A 102 -7.38 0.11 -6.66
CA GLY A 102 -7.23 1.29 -7.50
C GLY A 102 -7.37 0.97 -8.98
N GLY A 103 -6.82 -0.15 -9.44
CA GLY A 103 -6.99 -0.63 -10.83
C GLY A 103 -8.45 -0.98 -11.14
N ALA A 104 -9.13 -1.72 -10.26
CA ALA A 104 -10.54 -2.05 -10.43
C ALA A 104 -11.43 -0.81 -10.45
N LEU A 105 -11.21 0.14 -9.52
CA LEU A 105 -11.93 1.41 -9.49
C LEU A 105 -11.64 2.27 -10.72
N PHE A 106 -10.42 2.24 -11.25
CA PHE A 106 -10.05 2.95 -12.47
C PHE A 106 -10.81 2.39 -13.69
N LEU A 107 -10.84 1.07 -13.84
CA LEU A 107 -11.60 0.40 -14.91
C LEU A 107 -13.10 0.70 -14.79
N PHE A 108 -13.64 0.61 -13.58
CA PHE A 108 -15.03 1.00 -13.31
C PHE A 108 -15.27 2.47 -13.70
N TRP A 109 -14.40 3.39 -13.29
CA TRP A 109 -14.51 4.81 -13.61
C TRP A 109 -14.50 5.07 -15.12
N LEU A 110 -13.63 4.39 -15.88
CA LEU A 110 -13.57 4.52 -17.34
C LEU A 110 -14.88 4.11 -18.02
N VAL A 111 -15.51 3.04 -17.57
CA VAL A 111 -16.73 2.51 -18.21
C VAL A 111 -18.00 3.15 -17.66
N ALA A 112 -17.96 3.74 -16.46
CA ALA A 112 -19.12 4.28 -15.75
C ALA A 112 -20.03 5.21 -16.58
N PRO A 113 -19.52 6.20 -17.35
CA PRO A 113 -20.39 7.08 -18.13
C PRO A 113 -21.19 6.32 -19.20
N VAL A 114 -20.55 5.36 -19.87
CA VAL A 114 -21.18 4.55 -20.92
C VAL A 114 -22.15 3.54 -20.31
N ALA A 115 -21.74 2.87 -19.22
CA ALA A 115 -22.57 1.92 -18.51
C ALA A 115 -23.86 2.56 -17.99
N LEU A 116 -23.79 3.79 -17.46
CA LEU A 116 -24.95 4.52 -16.97
C LEU A 116 -25.96 4.80 -18.09
N VAL A 117 -25.49 5.27 -19.25
CA VAL A 117 -26.38 5.51 -20.41
C VAL A 117 -27.00 4.20 -20.89
N LEU A 118 -26.22 3.12 -21.00
CA LEU A 118 -26.71 1.81 -21.41
C LEU A 118 -27.77 1.26 -20.44
N MET A 119 -27.53 1.34 -19.13
CA MET A 119 -28.48 0.88 -18.11
C MET A 119 -29.82 1.63 -18.18
N LEU A 120 -29.79 2.95 -18.42
CA LEU A 120 -31.01 3.73 -18.59
C LEU A 120 -31.78 3.34 -19.85
N VAL A 121 -31.09 3.18 -20.98
CA VAL A 121 -31.73 2.79 -22.25
C VAL A 121 -32.33 1.39 -22.15
N LEU A 122 -31.58 0.41 -21.64
CA LEU A 122 -32.05 -0.97 -21.48
C LEU A 122 -33.23 -1.06 -20.49
N GLY A 123 -33.18 -0.30 -19.38
CA GLY A 123 -34.27 -0.24 -18.42
C GLY A 123 -35.56 0.32 -19.01
N LEU A 124 -35.47 1.38 -19.82
CA LEU A 124 -36.63 1.94 -20.53
C LEU A 124 -37.19 0.97 -21.56
N LEU A 125 -36.33 0.28 -22.32
CA LEU A 125 -36.77 -0.73 -23.29
C LEU A 125 -37.53 -1.86 -22.60
N TYR A 126 -37.03 -2.37 -21.47
CA TYR A 126 -37.70 -3.42 -20.70
C TYR A 126 -39.04 -3.00 -20.09
N LEU A 127 -39.27 -1.70 -19.89
CA LEU A 127 -40.55 -1.18 -19.41
C LEU A 127 -41.58 -0.99 -20.54
N LEU A 128 -41.12 -0.81 -21.78
CA LEU A 128 -41.95 -0.50 -22.94
C LEU A 128 -42.34 -1.72 -23.77
N PHE A 129 -41.54 -2.79 -23.70
CA PHE A 129 -41.74 -4.08 -24.39
C PHE A 129 -41.88 -5.21 -23.39
#